data_AF-A0A644YAL0-F1
#
_entry.id   AF-A0A644YAL0-F1
#
_cell.length_a   1.000
_cell.length_b   1.000
_cell.length_c   1.000
_cell.angle_alpha   90.00
_cell.angle_beta   90.00
_cell.angle_gamma   90.00
#
_symmetry.space_group_name_H-M   'P 1'
#
loop_
_entity.id
_entity.type
_entity.pdbx_description
1 polymer ?
#
loop_
_entity_poly.entity_id
_entity_poly.type
_entity_poly.pdbx_seq_one_letter_code
_entity_poly.pdbx_strand_id
1 'polypeptide(L)'
;MTLPKGVGKANSTLVDEYGILKNDKSILGQAHHLNQNAAYRDVIPPEKGVSVKLEGNAFTQPGTPHYDAHTSMESFWNQFRRGGERYGEMPTNLEYSKGLLDSLRNAGYSTEEALDLTRQAIKQRVEYGLYGGEPVPRIPGRINQVK
;
A
#
# COMPACT_ATOMS: atom_id res chain seq x y z
N MET A 1 -28.10 -36.96 9.15
CA MET A 1 -27.58 -35.74 9.80
C MET A 1 -26.12 -35.64 9.46
N THR A 2 -25.80 -34.90 8.40
CA THR A 2 -24.46 -34.90 7.79
C THR A 2 -23.75 -33.65 8.26
N LEU A 3 -22.71 -33.81 9.08
CA LEU A 3 -21.83 -32.72 9.47
C LEU A 3 -21.14 -32.15 8.22
N PRO A 4 -21.07 -30.82 8.05
CA PRO A 4 -20.36 -30.24 6.92
C PRO A 4 -18.85 -30.46 7.06
N LYS A 5 -18.24 -30.88 5.95
CA LYS A 5 -16.79 -30.96 5.78
C LYS A 5 -16.17 -29.59 6.06
N GLY A 6 -15.21 -29.57 6.96
CA GLY A 6 -14.42 -28.39 7.25
C GLY A 6 -13.43 -28.02 6.14
N VAL A 7 -13.05 -26.74 6.19
CA VAL A 7 -11.75 -26.14 5.88
C VAL A 7 -11.38 -25.93 4.41
N GLY A 8 -11.28 -24.65 4.05
CA GLY A 8 -10.38 -24.10 3.03
C GLY A 8 -10.67 -22.61 2.85
N LYS A 9 -9.75 -21.65 3.04
CA LYS A 9 -8.33 -21.64 3.37
C LYS A 9 -8.11 -20.21 3.90
N ALA A 10 -7.51 -20.02 5.08
CA ALA A 10 -6.95 -18.70 5.39
C ALA A 10 -5.81 -18.50 4.40
N ASN A 11 -6.08 -17.83 3.28
CA ASN A 11 -5.02 -17.27 2.46
C ASN A 11 -4.45 -16.11 3.28
N SER A 12 -3.55 -16.41 4.22
CA SER A 12 -2.76 -15.37 4.86
C SER A 12 -2.06 -14.60 3.75
N THR A 13 -2.45 -13.34 3.55
CA THR A 13 -1.73 -12.44 2.64
C THR A 13 -0.27 -12.45 3.06
N LEU A 14 0.63 -12.89 2.18
CA LEU A 14 2.05 -12.87 2.51
C LEU A 14 2.51 -11.42 2.59
N VAL A 15 2.99 -11.05 3.77
CA VAL A 15 3.64 -9.77 4.03
C VAL A 15 5.10 -10.04 4.33
N ASP A 16 5.98 -9.34 3.64
CA ASP A 16 7.42 -9.44 3.86
C ASP A 16 8.13 -8.17 3.36
N GLU A 17 9.44 -8.08 3.52
CA GLU A 17 10.27 -7.03 2.96
C GLU A 17 10.23 -7.03 1.43
N TYR A 18 10.17 -5.85 0.82
CA TYR A 18 10.15 -5.68 -0.62
C TYR A 18 11.29 -6.41 -1.34
N GLY A 19 12.49 -6.39 -0.77
CA GLY A 19 13.67 -7.05 -1.35
C GLY A 19 13.53 -8.56 -1.50
N ILE A 20 12.69 -9.17 -0.65
CA ILE A 20 12.33 -10.59 -0.73
C ILE A 20 11.18 -10.75 -1.74
N LEU A 21 10.06 -10.05 -1.55
CA LEU A 21 8.85 -10.24 -2.36
C LEU A 21 9.03 -9.90 -3.84
N LYS A 22 9.86 -8.92 -4.20
CA LYS A 22 10.09 -8.58 -5.62
C LYS A 22 10.68 -9.75 -6.41
N ASN A 23 11.45 -10.61 -5.73
CA ASN A 23 12.14 -11.76 -6.29
C ASN A 23 11.32 -13.05 -6.19
N ASP A 24 10.40 -13.16 -5.24
CA ASP A 24 9.54 -14.33 -5.11
C ASP A 24 8.58 -14.43 -6.32
N LYS A 25 8.75 -15.50 -7.11
CA LYS A 25 7.91 -15.82 -8.28
C LYS A 25 6.87 -16.91 -7.98
N SER A 26 6.87 -17.48 -6.76
CA SER A 26 5.88 -18.47 -6.35
C SER A 26 4.50 -17.84 -6.09
N ILE A 27 4.46 -16.52 -5.88
CA ILE A 27 3.25 -15.75 -5.67
C ILE A 27 3.03 -14.82 -6.86
N LEU A 28 1.85 -14.89 -7.46
CA LEU A 28 1.46 -14.06 -8.58
C LEU A 28 1.44 -12.58 -8.20
N GLY A 29 1.72 -11.73 -9.19
CA GLY A 29 1.66 -10.28 -9.03
C GLY A 29 3.00 -9.59 -8.75
N GLN A 30 2.92 -8.27 -8.64
CA GLN A 30 4.05 -7.40 -8.35
C GLN A 30 4.10 -7.09 -6.86
N ALA A 31 5.32 -6.91 -6.34
CA ALA A 31 5.49 -6.45 -4.97
C ALA A 31 5.05 -4.99 -4.85
N HIS A 32 4.16 -4.72 -3.90
CA HIS A 32 3.56 -3.44 -3.61
C HIS A 32 4.04 -2.97 -2.23
N HIS A 33 4.66 -1.79 -2.14
CA HIS A 33 5.05 -1.18 -0.88
C HIS A 33 3.84 -0.62 -0.13
N LEU A 34 3.60 -1.08 1.10
CA LEU A 34 2.56 -0.50 1.96
C LEU A 34 2.95 0.91 2.44
N ASN A 35 4.24 1.15 2.66
CA ASN A 35 4.83 2.49 2.77
C ASN A 35 5.43 2.86 1.43
N GLN A 36 4.66 3.57 0.58
CA GLN A 36 5.04 3.85 -0.81
C GLN A 36 6.48 4.36 -0.85
N ASN A 37 7.36 3.64 -1.55
CA ASN A 37 8.79 3.93 -1.59
C ASN A 37 9.07 5.39 -2.00
N ALA A 38 8.29 5.88 -2.96
CA ALA A 38 8.38 7.26 -3.41
C ALA A 38 7.94 8.30 -2.36
N ALA A 39 7.35 7.95 -1.23
CA ALA A 39 7.10 8.87 -0.10
C ALA A 39 8.10 8.68 1.04
N TYR A 40 8.61 7.45 1.25
CA TYR A 40 9.31 7.07 2.47
C TYR A 40 10.79 6.67 2.34
N ARG A 41 11.32 6.50 1.11
CA ARG A 41 12.68 5.97 0.87
C ARG A 41 13.84 6.72 1.54
N ASP A 42 13.61 7.98 1.89
CA ASP A 42 14.62 8.84 2.51
C ASP A 42 14.78 8.49 4.02
N VAL A 43 13.86 7.69 4.58
CA VAL A 43 13.89 7.22 5.98
C VAL A 43 13.84 5.69 6.07
N ILE A 44 12.96 5.03 5.30
CA ILE A 44 12.84 3.57 5.27
C ILE A 44 13.60 3.05 4.04
N PRO A 45 14.64 2.22 4.19
CA PRO A 45 15.37 1.64 3.05
C PRO A 45 14.42 0.92 2.09
N PRO A 46 14.49 1.15 0.77
CA PRO A 46 13.55 0.59 -0.20
C PRO A 46 13.38 -0.93 -0.12
N GLU A 47 14.48 -1.65 0.09
CA GLU A 47 14.50 -3.11 0.19
C GLU A 47 13.84 -3.62 1.48
N LYS A 48 13.81 -2.79 2.52
CA LYS A 48 13.23 -3.09 3.82
C LYS A 48 11.75 -2.71 3.93
N GLY A 49 11.21 -1.96 2.97
CA GLY A 49 9.81 -1.55 2.99
C GLY A 49 8.88 -2.76 3.10
N VAL A 50 7.92 -2.72 4.04
CA VAL A 50 6.91 -3.76 4.20
C VAL A 50 6.03 -3.77 2.97
N SER A 51 5.81 -4.96 2.41
CA SER A 51 5.17 -5.15 1.12
C SER A 51 4.23 -6.34 1.10
N VAL A 52 3.32 -6.33 0.11
CA VAL A 52 2.46 -7.45 -0.27
C VAL A 52 2.59 -7.72 -1.77
N LYS A 53 2.05 -8.85 -2.23
CA LYS A 53 1.88 -9.13 -3.66
C LYS A 53 0.48 -8.73 -4.09
N LEU A 54 0.39 -7.88 -5.11
CA LEU A 54 -0.86 -7.53 -5.77
C LEU A 54 -0.85 -8.01 -7.20
N GLU A 55 -1.95 -8.65 -7.61
CA GLU A 55 -2.15 -9.08 -8.99
C GLU A 55 -2.18 -7.87 -9.94
N GLY A 56 -1.57 -8.06 -11.10
CA GLY A 56 -1.51 -7.06 -12.16
C GLY A 56 -0.34 -6.07 -12.07
N ASN A 57 -0.24 -5.26 -13.11
CA ASN A 57 0.77 -4.24 -13.28
C ASN A 57 0.22 -2.88 -12.83
N ALA A 58 0.92 -2.24 -11.89
CA ALA A 58 0.55 -0.94 -11.35
C ALA A 58 0.35 0.16 -12.41
N PHE A 59 1.00 0.05 -13.57
CA PHE A 59 1.03 1.08 -14.60
C PHE A 59 0.17 0.77 -15.82
N THR A 60 0.07 -0.50 -16.23
CA THR A 60 -0.43 -0.85 -17.57
C THR A 60 -1.68 -1.73 -17.61
N GLN A 61 -2.23 -2.13 -16.46
CA GLN A 61 -3.36 -3.06 -16.41
C GLN A 61 -4.52 -2.51 -15.57
N PRO A 62 -5.33 -1.59 -16.13
CA PRO A 62 -6.53 -1.06 -15.47
C PRO A 62 -7.48 -2.15 -14.96
N GLY A 63 -8.06 -1.96 -13.78
CA GLY A 63 -8.99 -2.90 -13.15
C GLY A 63 -8.34 -4.11 -12.48
N THR A 64 -7.00 -4.15 -12.40
CA THR A 64 -6.29 -5.15 -11.59
C THR A 64 -6.03 -4.62 -10.18
N PRO A 65 -5.97 -5.49 -9.15
CA PRO A 65 -5.74 -5.09 -7.76
C PRO A 65 -4.60 -4.09 -7.57
N HIS A 66 -3.45 -4.32 -8.22
CA HIS A 66 -2.30 -3.43 -8.07
C HIS A 66 -2.52 -2.07 -8.73
N TYR A 67 -3.15 -2.05 -9.91
CA TYR A 67 -3.46 -0.81 -10.61
C TYR A 67 -4.47 0.03 -9.83
N ASP A 68 -5.51 -0.61 -9.28
CA ASP A 68 -6.57 0.08 -8.54
C ASP A 68 -6.08 0.61 -7.18
N ALA A 69 -5.19 -0.14 -6.51
CA ALA A 69 -4.47 0.35 -5.33
C ALA A 69 -3.75 1.67 -5.63
N HIS A 70 -3.01 1.73 -6.74
CA HIS A 70 -2.29 2.93 -7.14
C HIS A 70 -3.20 4.06 -7.62
N THR A 71 -4.31 3.75 -8.29
CA THR A 71 -5.31 4.77 -8.69
C THR A 71 -5.92 5.46 -7.46
N SER A 72 -6.25 4.68 -6.43
CA SER A 72 -6.73 5.20 -5.15
C SER A 72 -5.67 6.08 -4.47
N MET A 73 -4.43 5.61 -4.43
CA MET A 73 -3.31 6.35 -3.81
C MET A 73 -2.97 7.65 -4.58
N GLU A 74 -3.07 7.66 -5.92
CA GLU A 74 -2.94 8.88 -6.71
C GLU A 74 -4.03 9.91 -6.36
N SER A 75 -5.25 9.46 -6.08
CA SER A 75 -6.35 10.34 -5.65
C SER A 75 -6.09 10.95 -4.28
N PHE A 76 -5.52 10.19 -3.34
CA PHE A 76 -5.03 10.71 -2.07
C PHE A 76 -3.94 11.79 -2.28
N TRP A 77 -2.88 11.48 -3.02
CA TRP A 77 -1.78 12.41 -3.23
C TRP A 77 -2.17 13.65 -4.04
N ASN A 78 -3.11 13.54 -4.96
CA ASN A 78 -3.56 14.66 -5.80
C ASN A 78 -4.13 15.82 -4.99
N GLN A 79 -4.65 15.59 -3.79
CA GLN A 79 -5.10 16.65 -2.88
C GLN A 79 -3.96 17.58 -2.47
N PHE A 80 -2.74 17.05 -2.31
CA PHE A 80 -1.56 17.78 -1.82
C PHE A 80 -0.62 18.25 -2.94
N ARG A 81 -0.77 17.70 -4.16
CA ARG A 81 0.00 18.12 -5.34
C ARG A 81 -0.56 19.43 -5.91
N ARG A 82 0.21 20.06 -6.81
CA ARG A 82 -0.20 21.31 -7.49
C ARG A 82 -1.57 21.17 -8.14
N GLY A 83 -2.48 22.08 -7.80
CA GLY A 83 -3.87 22.08 -8.28
C GLY A 83 -4.84 21.28 -7.41
N GLY A 84 -4.36 20.59 -6.37
CA GLY A 84 -5.20 19.98 -5.35
C GLY A 84 -5.69 20.97 -4.29
N GLU A 85 -6.78 20.64 -3.63
CA GLU A 85 -7.45 21.49 -2.62
C GLU A 85 -6.56 21.81 -1.41
N ARG A 86 -5.57 20.95 -1.12
CA ARG A 86 -4.63 21.06 0.00
C ARG A 86 -3.20 21.28 -0.48
N TYR A 87 -3.04 21.88 -1.65
CA TYR A 87 -1.73 22.21 -2.19
C TYR A 87 -0.95 23.13 -1.24
N GLY A 88 0.29 22.74 -0.93
CA GLY A 88 1.15 23.44 0.04
C GLY A 88 1.11 22.84 1.44
N GLU A 89 0.16 21.96 1.73
CA GLU A 89 0.13 21.17 2.95
C GLU A 89 0.89 19.85 2.79
N MET A 90 1.47 19.36 3.88
CA MET A 90 2.05 18.02 3.98
C MET A 90 1.07 17.11 4.72
N PRO A 91 0.64 15.97 4.16
CA PRO A 91 -0.17 15.02 4.91
C PRO A 91 0.63 14.44 6.07
N THR A 92 -0.07 14.14 7.15
CA THR A 92 0.46 13.38 8.28
C THR A 92 0.58 11.88 7.96
N ASN A 93 1.40 11.15 8.71
CA ASN A 93 1.46 9.69 8.62
C ASN A 93 0.11 9.03 8.96
N LEU A 94 -0.73 9.67 9.78
CA LEU A 94 -2.10 9.22 10.06
C LEU A 94 -3.00 9.38 8.83
N GLU A 95 -2.94 10.50 8.12
CA GLU A 95 -3.70 10.69 6.87
C GLU A 95 -3.23 9.72 5.79
N TYR A 96 -1.92 9.50 5.67
CA TYR A 96 -1.38 8.45 4.80
C TYR A 96 -1.93 7.06 5.17
N SER A 97 -2.07 6.74 6.47
CA SER A 97 -2.65 5.47 6.90
C SER A 97 -4.09 5.28 6.42
N LYS A 98 -4.88 6.37 6.41
CA LYS A 98 -6.25 6.36 5.88
C LYS A 98 -6.24 6.15 4.36
N GLY A 99 -5.37 6.86 3.64
CA GLY A 99 -5.18 6.67 2.19
C GLY A 99 -4.73 5.26 1.81
N LEU A 100 -3.83 4.66 2.61
CA LEU A 100 -3.40 3.28 2.44
C LEU A 100 -4.55 2.28 2.67
N LEU A 101 -5.34 2.47 3.73
CA LEU A 101 -6.49 1.62 4.00
C LEU A 101 -7.48 1.62 2.82
N ASP A 102 -7.80 2.79 2.28
CA ASP A 102 -8.67 2.90 1.12
C ASP A 102 -8.04 2.28 -0.13
N SER A 103 -6.75 2.48 -0.35
CA SER A 103 -5.99 1.87 -1.45
C SER A 103 -6.06 0.33 -1.42
N LEU A 104 -5.88 -0.27 -0.25
CA LEU A 104 -5.96 -1.73 -0.06
C LEU A 104 -7.38 -2.25 -0.27
N ARG A 105 -8.40 -1.53 0.18
CA ARG A 105 -9.81 -1.90 -0.08
C ARG A 105 -10.15 -1.83 -1.56
N ASN A 106 -9.63 -0.84 -2.28
CA ASN A 106 -9.78 -0.75 -3.74
C ASN A 106 -9.02 -1.87 -4.46
N ALA A 107 -7.96 -2.43 -3.87
CA ALA A 107 -7.29 -3.63 -4.37
C ALA A 107 -8.10 -4.93 -4.14
N GLY A 108 -9.25 -4.86 -3.47
CA GLY A 108 -10.14 -6.00 -3.23
C GLY A 108 -9.94 -6.70 -1.88
N TYR A 109 -9.07 -6.18 -1.00
CA TYR A 109 -8.98 -6.70 0.37
C TYR A 109 -10.25 -6.42 1.16
N SER A 110 -10.62 -7.36 2.04
CA SER A 110 -11.64 -7.10 3.05
C SER A 110 -11.19 -5.97 3.99
N THR A 111 -12.14 -5.33 4.67
CA THR A 111 -11.83 -4.28 5.66
C THR A 111 -10.87 -4.80 6.74
N GLU A 112 -11.04 -6.04 7.18
CA GLU A 112 -10.22 -6.67 8.23
C GLU A 112 -8.78 -6.88 7.77
N GLU A 113 -8.58 -7.42 6.56
CA GLU A 113 -7.24 -7.59 5.96
C GLU A 113 -6.57 -6.25 5.71
N ALA A 114 -7.30 -5.28 5.14
CA ALA A 114 -6.75 -3.96 4.86
C ALA A 114 -6.34 -3.22 6.14
N LEU A 115 -7.09 -3.38 7.23
CA LEU A 115 -6.71 -2.87 8.55
C LEU A 115 -5.45 -3.56 9.09
N ASP A 116 -5.34 -4.88 8.96
CA ASP A 116 -4.15 -5.61 9.40
C ASP A 116 -2.89 -5.16 8.64
N LEU A 117 -2.94 -5.11 7.31
CA LEU A 117 -1.86 -4.60 6.47
C LEU A 117 -1.49 -3.15 6.81
N THR A 118 -2.48 -2.31 7.05
CA THR A 118 -2.25 -0.92 7.48
C THR A 118 -1.53 -0.85 8.83
N ARG A 119 -1.88 -1.73 9.79
CA ARG A 119 -1.17 -1.84 11.09
C ARG A 119 0.28 -2.27 10.90
N GLN A 120 0.56 -3.19 9.98
CA GLN A 120 1.93 -3.60 9.67
C GLN A 120 2.75 -2.43 9.09
N ALA A 121 2.15 -1.64 8.20
CA ALA A 121 2.77 -0.42 7.67
C ALA A 121 3.02 0.65 8.75
N ILE A 122 2.07 0.84 9.67
CA ILE A 122 2.20 1.74 10.84
C ILE A 122 3.34 1.26 11.74
N LYS A 123 3.40 -0.03 12.06
CA LYS A 123 4.46 -0.61 12.90
C LYS A 123 5.84 -0.32 12.32
N GLN A 124 6.03 -0.57 11.03
CA GLN A 124 7.30 -0.21 10.36
C GLN A 124 7.59 1.29 10.47
N ARG A 125 6.63 2.18 10.21
CA ARG A 125 6.86 3.63 10.33
C ARG A 125 7.30 4.01 11.74
N VAL A 126 6.67 3.45 12.78
CA VAL A 126 7.04 3.69 14.19
C VAL A 126 8.46 3.19 14.50
N GLU A 127 8.86 2.02 13.99
CA GLU A 127 10.23 1.49 14.14
C GLU A 127 11.30 2.43 13.53
N TYR A 128 10.92 3.21 12.52
CA TYR A 128 11.77 4.22 11.87
C TYR A 128 11.50 5.66 12.37
N GLY A 129 10.78 5.84 13.48
CA GLY A 129 10.54 7.14 14.10
C GLY A 129 9.51 8.04 13.39
N LEU A 130 8.70 7.48 12.50
CA LEU A 130 7.66 8.19 11.74
C LEU A 130 6.29 8.06 12.43
N TYR A 131 6.02 8.96 13.37
CA TYR A 131 4.80 8.91 14.18
C TYR A 131 3.57 9.50 13.46
N GLY A 132 2.38 9.07 13.89
CA GLY A 132 1.11 9.37 13.21
C GLY A 132 0.80 10.86 13.04
N GLY A 133 1.12 11.70 14.03
CA GLY A 133 0.89 13.14 13.97
C GLY A 133 1.93 13.93 13.16
N GLU A 134 3.05 13.29 12.83
CA GLU A 134 4.14 13.91 12.07
C GLU A 134 3.84 13.87 10.57
N PRO A 135 4.37 14.83 9.77
CA PRO A 135 4.25 14.80 8.32
C PRO A 135 4.91 13.54 7.73
N VAL A 136 4.41 13.11 6.58
CA VAL A 136 5.12 12.15 5.73
C VAL A 136 6.47 12.76 5.27
N PRO A 137 7.50 11.96 4.96
CA PRO A 137 8.80 12.52 4.55
C PRO A 137 8.73 13.33 3.25
N ARG A 138 7.89 12.90 2.29
CA ARG A 138 7.79 13.55 0.97
C ARG A 138 6.47 13.25 0.28
N ILE A 139 5.92 14.24 -0.45
CA ILE A 139 4.84 14.03 -1.43
C ILE A 139 5.44 13.47 -2.72
N PRO A 140 5.05 12.27 -3.19
CA PRO A 140 5.58 11.70 -4.42
C PRO A 140 5.01 12.41 -5.66
N GLY A 141 5.79 12.44 -6.74
CA GLY A 141 5.30 12.79 -8.07
C GLY A 141 4.27 11.78 -8.59
N ARG A 142 3.51 12.17 -9.62
CA ARG A 142 2.53 11.28 -10.28
C ARG A 142 3.23 10.10 -10.94
N ILE A 143 2.59 8.93 -10.89
CA ILE A 143 3.01 7.77 -11.68
C ILE A 143 2.39 7.81 -13.09
N ASN A 144 2.99 7.08 -14.02
CA ASN A 144 2.54 7.02 -15.42
C ASN A 144 1.60 5.82 -15.64
N GLN A 145 0.42 5.84 -15.00
CA GLN A 145 -0.64 4.88 -15.31
C GLN A 145 -1.24 5.14 -16.70
N VAL A 146 -1.47 4.09 -17.48
CA VAL A 146 -2.22 4.16 -18.75
C VAL A 146 -3.66 4.54 -18.47
N LYS A 147 -4.29 5.33 -19.33
CA LYS A 147 -5.71 5.72 -19.17
C LYS A 147 -6.64 4.68 -19.77
#